data_AF-A0A2D8EI96-F1
#
_entry.id   AF-A0A2D8EI96-F1
#
_cell.length_a   1.000
_cell.length_b   1.000
_cell.length_c   1.000
_cell.angle_alpha   90.00
_cell.angle_beta   90.00
_cell.angle_gamma   90.00
#
_symmetry.space_group_name_H-M   'P 1'
#
loop_
_entity.id
_entity.type
_entity.pdbx_description
1 polymer ?
#
loop_
_entity_poly.entity_id
_entity_poly.type
_entity_poly.pdbx_seq_one_letter_code
_entity_poly.pdbx_strand_id
1 'polypeptide(L)'
;MENRNYSENYHTDPKVTHPDINLDVPIPHEWESISYSNDVCPSFKVKDLQIFVMDDETRDEEELDHKFTIITEEEYGEGNEPFLNTNDWNEVLTFVKKHKPRNV
;
A
#
# COMPACT_ATOMS: atom_id res chain seq x y z
N MET A 1 7.47 -33.16 5.25
CA MET A 1 7.17 -31.81 5.78
C MET A 1 8.27 -30.92 5.24
N GLU A 2 7.97 -30.15 4.20
CA GLU A 2 8.96 -29.30 3.54
C GLU A 2 9.21 -28.05 4.38
N ASN A 3 10.48 -27.78 4.67
CA ASN A 3 10.93 -26.52 5.25
C ASN A 3 10.67 -25.41 4.23
N ARG A 4 9.53 -24.73 4.36
CA ARG A 4 9.26 -23.50 3.60
C ARG A 4 10.18 -22.40 4.14
N ASN A 5 11.10 -21.95 3.30
CA ASN A 5 11.93 -20.80 3.58
C ASN A 5 11.10 -19.53 3.33
N TYR A 6 10.70 -18.85 4.39
CA TYR A 6 9.88 -17.63 4.34
C TYR A 6 10.70 -16.36 4.07
N SER A 7 11.96 -16.48 3.65
CA SER A 7 12.78 -15.33 3.26
C SER A 7 12.40 -14.73 1.90
N GLU A 8 11.59 -15.43 1.12
CA GLU A 8 11.06 -14.94 -0.16
C GLU A 8 9.70 -14.29 0.09
N ASN A 9 9.74 -12.98 0.30
CA ASN A 9 8.59 -12.14 0.61
C ASN A 9 7.80 -11.88 -0.68
N TYR A 10 7.15 -12.90 -1.25
CA TYR A 10 6.37 -12.80 -2.50
C TYR A 10 5.27 -11.72 -2.46
N HIS A 11 4.86 -11.30 -1.27
CA HIS A 11 3.85 -10.24 -1.05
C HIS A 11 4.42 -8.82 -0.99
N THR A 12 5.75 -8.67 -1.02
CA THR A 12 6.45 -7.37 -1.05
C THR A 12 7.61 -7.39 -2.06
N ASP A 13 7.63 -8.35 -2.99
CA ASP A 13 8.68 -8.43 -4.00
C ASP A 13 8.43 -7.33 -5.05
N PRO A 14 9.30 -6.31 -5.15
CA PRO A 14 9.14 -5.24 -6.13
C PRO A 14 9.08 -5.76 -7.57
N LYS A 15 9.59 -6.98 -7.84
CA LYS A 15 9.45 -7.64 -9.15
C LYS A 15 8.00 -7.96 -9.54
N VAL A 16 7.06 -7.93 -8.59
CA VAL A 16 5.65 -8.29 -8.80
C VAL A 16 4.72 -7.07 -8.73
N THR A 17 5.13 -5.99 -8.04
CA THR A 17 4.25 -4.85 -7.71
C THR A 17 4.53 -3.56 -8.49
N HIS A 18 5.73 -3.40 -9.05
CA HIS A 18 6.15 -2.45 -10.10
C HIS A 18 7.68 -2.59 -10.13
N PRO A 19 8.31 -2.98 -11.25
CA PRO A 19 9.70 -3.48 -11.25
C PRO A 19 10.75 -2.50 -10.69
N ASP A 20 10.40 -1.22 -10.56
CA ASP A 20 11.34 -0.13 -10.26
C ASP A 20 11.09 0.61 -8.93
N ILE A 21 10.06 0.26 -8.14
CA ILE A 21 9.77 0.97 -6.86
C ILE A 21 10.44 0.28 -5.67
N ASN A 22 11.16 1.07 -4.87
CA ASN A 22 11.85 0.59 -3.68
C ASN A 22 11.12 1.06 -2.41
N LEU A 23 10.26 0.20 -1.86
CA LEU A 23 9.54 0.48 -0.61
C LEU A 23 10.53 0.61 0.56
N ASP A 24 10.62 1.82 1.11
CA ASP A 24 11.50 2.16 2.24
C ASP A 24 10.82 2.00 3.62
N VAL A 25 9.60 1.46 3.63
CA VAL A 25 8.80 1.21 4.83
C VAL A 25 8.58 -0.28 5.09
N PRO A 26 8.52 -0.71 6.36
CA PRO A 26 8.25 -2.10 6.70
C PRO A 26 6.75 -2.40 6.55
N ILE A 27 6.35 -2.95 5.39
CA ILE A 27 4.96 -3.39 5.16
C ILE A 27 4.64 -4.58 6.09
N PRO A 28 3.56 -4.51 6.89
CA PRO A 28 3.17 -5.60 7.78
C PRO A 28 2.78 -6.87 7.00
N HIS A 29 3.16 -8.04 7.52
CA HIS A 29 2.93 -9.33 6.85
C HIS A 29 1.45 -9.70 6.72
N GLU A 30 0.59 -9.12 7.54
CA GLU A 30 -0.86 -9.31 7.47
C GLU A 30 -1.53 -8.47 6.37
N TRP A 31 -0.80 -7.61 5.68
CA TRP A 31 -1.29 -6.83 4.55
C TRP A 31 -1.11 -7.62 3.26
N GLU A 32 -2.16 -7.72 2.46
CA GLU A 32 -2.16 -8.44 1.20
C GLU A 32 -1.80 -7.49 0.06
N SER A 33 -0.76 -7.77 -0.73
CA SER A 33 -0.54 -7.01 -1.96
C SER A 33 -1.67 -7.25 -2.95
N ILE A 34 -2.23 -6.16 -3.47
CA ILE A 34 -3.27 -6.15 -4.50
C ILE A 34 -2.83 -5.35 -5.72
N SER A 35 -1.52 -5.21 -5.90
CA SER A 35 -0.91 -4.42 -6.98
C SER A 35 -1.02 -5.14 -8.33
N TYR A 36 -1.18 -4.37 -9.40
CA TYR A 36 -1.07 -4.83 -10.77
C TYR A 36 0.30 -4.45 -11.34
N SER A 37 0.75 -5.21 -12.35
CA SER A 37 2.07 -4.98 -12.98
C SER A 37 2.22 -3.62 -13.67
N ASN A 38 1.12 -2.91 -13.91
CA ASN A 38 1.07 -1.61 -14.57
C ASN A 38 0.63 -0.48 -13.61
N ASP A 39 0.57 -0.75 -12.31
CA ASP A 39 0.26 0.30 -11.33
C ASP A 39 1.43 1.27 -11.23
N VAL A 40 1.11 2.56 -11.08
CA VAL A 40 2.12 3.61 -10.79
C VAL A 40 2.85 3.31 -9.49
N CYS A 41 2.18 2.70 -8.52
CA CYS A 41 2.79 2.30 -7.27
C CYS A 41 2.16 1.04 -6.67
N PRO A 42 2.91 0.31 -5.83
CA PRO A 42 2.37 -0.80 -5.07
C PRO A 42 1.17 -0.38 -4.21
N SER A 43 0.18 -1.26 -4.14
CA SER A 43 -0.95 -1.13 -3.23
C SER A 43 -1.21 -2.40 -2.42
N PHE A 44 -1.69 -2.19 -1.20
CA PHE A 44 -1.88 -3.21 -0.19
C PHE A 44 -3.28 -3.12 0.42
N LYS A 45 -3.91 -4.27 0.62
CA LYS A 45 -5.19 -4.43 1.29
C LYS A 45 -4.99 -4.79 2.75
N VAL A 46 -5.73 -4.11 3.62
CA VAL A 46 -5.92 -4.50 5.02
C VAL A 46 -7.31 -4.04 5.46
N LYS A 47 -8.10 -4.94 6.05
CA LYS A 47 -9.53 -4.67 6.32
C LYS A 47 -10.27 -4.32 5.01
N ASP A 48 -11.08 -3.26 5.03
CA ASP A 48 -11.78 -2.65 3.89
C ASP A 48 -10.99 -1.48 3.27
N LEU A 49 -9.69 -1.36 3.57
CA LEU A 49 -8.81 -0.29 3.09
C LEU A 49 -7.88 -0.80 2.00
N GLN A 50 -7.59 0.08 1.06
CA GLN A 50 -6.47 -0.01 0.12
C GLN A 50 -5.47 1.11 0.41
N ILE A 51 -4.20 0.74 0.53
CA ILE A 51 -3.09 1.64 0.84
C ILE A 51 -2.13 1.64 -0.33
N PHE A 52 -1.95 2.80 -0.95
CA PHE A 52 -0.92 3.03 -1.97
C PHE A 52 0.36 3.51 -1.30
N VAL A 53 1.50 2.97 -1.74
CA VAL A 53 2.79 3.21 -1.12
C VAL A 53 3.81 3.55 -2.21
N MET A 54 4.30 4.79 -2.20
CA MET A 54 5.31 5.29 -3.13
C MET A 54 6.66 5.48 -2.42
N ASP A 55 7.74 5.43 -3.20
CA ASP A 55 9.03 6.00 -2.79
C ASP A 55 9.09 7.51 -3.11
N ASP A 56 10.17 8.16 -2.68
CA ASP A 56 10.34 9.61 -2.90
C ASP A 56 10.54 9.96 -4.38
N GLU A 57 11.18 9.08 -5.16
CA GLU A 57 11.44 9.30 -6.58
C GLU A 57 10.13 9.27 -7.38
N THR A 58 9.32 8.23 -7.19
CA THR A 58 8.01 8.10 -7.84
C THR A 58 7.07 9.23 -7.43
N ARG A 59 7.06 9.61 -6.14
CA ARG A 59 6.26 10.76 -5.67
C ARG A 59 6.64 12.03 -6.43
N ASP A 60 7.94 12.30 -6.56
CA ASP A 60 8.44 13.51 -7.21
C ASP A 60 8.18 13.49 -8.73
N GLU A 61 8.28 12.33 -9.39
CA GLU A 61 7.95 12.15 -10.81
C GLU A 61 6.46 12.32 -11.12
N GLU A 62 5.59 11.84 -10.24
CA GLU A 62 4.13 11.98 -10.35
C GLU A 62 3.61 13.35 -9.84
N GLU A 63 4.51 14.24 -9.41
CA GLU A 63 4.21 15.56 -8.86
C GLU A 63 3.23 15.54 -7.67
N LEU A 64 3.32 14.51 -6.83
CA LEU A 64 2.46 14.34 -5.65
C LEU A 64 3.10 14.93 -4.38
N ASP A 65 2.27 15.38 -3.45
CA ASP A 65 2.71 15.94 -2.17
C ASP A 65 2.78 14.90 -1.04
N HIS A 66 2.44 13.63 -1.31
CA HIS A 66 2.35 12.55 -0.34
C HIS A 66 2.88 11.22 -0.89
N LYS A 67 3.51 10.41 -0.03
CA LYS A 67 3.98 9.04 -0.36
C LYS A 67 2.91 7.97 -0.14
N PHE A 68 1.95 8.24 0.75
CA PHE A 68 0.97 7.27 1.19
C PHE A 68 -0.44 7.81 1.02
N THR A 69 -1.29 7.00 0.41
CA THR A 69 -2.72 7.27 0.22
C THR A 69 -3.53 6.11 0.77
N ILE A 70 -4.58 6.41 1.52
CA ILE A 70 -5.55 5.41 2.02
C ILE A 70 -6.93 5.73 1.48
N ILE A 71 -7.56 4.74 0.84
CA ILE A 71 -8.97 4.77 0.40
C ILE A 71 -9.69 3.52 0.90
N THR A 72 -11.01 3.45 0.76
CA THR A 72 -11.68 2.13 0.76
C THR A 72 -11.64 1.49 -0.63
N GLU A 73 -11.80 0.16 -0.68
CA GLU A 73 -11.92 -0.55 -1.97
C GLU A 73 -13.11 -0.04 -2.81
N GLU A 74 -14.19 0.39 -2.15
CA GLU A 74 -15.37 0.97 -2.80
C GLU A 74 -15.10 2.32 -3.48
N GLU A 75 -14.09 3.06 -3.01
CA GLU A 75 -13.73 4.38 -3.53
C GLU A 75 -12.75 4.30 -4.70
N TYR A 76 -12.19 3.13 -4.98
CA TYR A 76 -11.25 2.93 -6.06
C TYR A 76 -11.90 3.21 -7.42
N GLY A 77 -11.40 4.23 -8.13
CA GLY A 77 -11.91 4.66 -9.44
C GLY A 77 -13.13 5.60 -9.39
N GLU A 78 -13.67 5.89 -8.20
CA GLU A 78 -14.84 6.78 -8.03
C GLU A 78 -14.47 8.26 -7.93
N GLY A 79 -13.17 8.58 -7.77
CA GLY A 79 -12.68 9.97 -7.67
C GLY A 79 -13.05 10.68 -6.36
N ASN A 80 -13.37 9.91 -5.31
CA ASN A 80 -13.62 10.45 -3.98
C ASN A 80 -12.31 10.90 -3.30
N GLU A 81 -12.43 11.82 -2.35
CA GLU A 81 -11.30 12.26 -1.52
C GLU A 81 -10.77 11.09 -0.66
N PRO A 82 -9.45 10.87 -0.63
CA PRO A 82 -8.85 9.84 0.22
C PRO A 82 -9.14 10.06 1.71
N PHE A 83 -9.16 8.96 2.47
CA PHE A 83 -9.23 9.04 3.94
C PHE A 83 -8.00 9.66 4.56
N LEU A 84 -6.83 9.43 3.95
CA LEU A 84 -5.55 9.94 4.41
C LEU A 84 -4.58 10.06 3.24
N ASN A 85 -3.99 11.24 3.08
CA ASN A 85 -2.76 11.46 2.33
C ASN A 85 -1.69 11.93 3.32
N THR A 86 -0.54 11.28 3.34
CA THR A 86 0.55 11.62 4.28
C THR A 86 1.92 11.19 3.76
N ASN A 87 2.97 11.77 4.33
CA ASN A 87 4.36 11.32 4.18
C ASN A 87 4.87 10.58 5.43
N ASP A 88 4.05 10.46 6.49
CA ASP A 88 4.44 9.77 7.73
C ASP A 88 3.83 8.37 7.80
N TRP A 89 4.70 7.36 7.73
CA TRP A 89 4.29 5.96 7.85
C TRP A 89 3.60 5.64 9.19
N ASN A 90 3.97 6.32 10.28
CA ASN A 90 3.32 6.10 11.57
C ASN A 90 1.88 6.59 11.60
N GLU A 91 1.55 7.63 10.81
CA GLU A 91 0.17 8.08 10.65
C GLU A 91 -0.66 7.02 9.92
N VAL A 92 -0.10 6.40 8.87
CA VAL A 92 -0.71 5.26 8.17
C VAL A 92 -1.01 4.12 9.14
N LEU A 93 -0.01 3.66 9.90
CA LEU A 93 -0.19 2.57 10.86
C LEU A 93 -1.20 2.92 11.96
N THR A 94 -1.18 4.17 12.44
CA THR A 94 -2.12 4.67 13.44
C THR A 94 -3.55 4.70 12.89
N PHE A 95 -3.72 5.13 11.64
CA PHE A 95 -5.00 5.15 10.95
C PHE A 95 -5.54 3.73 10.80
N VAL A 96 -4.77 2.83 10.19
CA VAL A 96 -5.15 1.43 9.96
C VAL A 96 -5.53 0.75 11.29
N LYS A 97 -4.79 1.01 12.37
CA LYS A 97 -5.11 0.45 13.70
C LYS A 97 -6.43 0.95 14.26
N LYS A 98 -6.74 2.24 14.12
CA LYS A 98 -7.97 2.87 14.64
C LYS A 98 -9.20 2.61 13.76
N HIS A 99 -8.98 2.34 12.48
CA HIS A 99 -10.05 2.12 11.51
C HIS A 99 -10.93 0.92 11.90
N LYS A 100 -12.25 1.13 11.84
CA LYS A 100 -13.25 0.09 12.06
C LYS A 100 -13.94 -0.16 10.71
N PRO A 101 -13.89 -1.38 10.18
CA PRO A 101 -14.51 -1.68 8.90
C PRO A 101 -16.01 -1.36 8.95
N ARG A 102 -16.58 -0.92 7.83
CA ARG A 102 -18.04 -0.82 7.74
C ARG A 102 -18.60 -2.25 7.89
N ASN A 103 -19.51 -2.45 8.86
CA ASN A 103 -20.23 -3.72 8.97
C ASN A 103 -21.12 -3.84 7.72
N VAL A 104 -20.78 -4.74 6.82
CA VAL A 104 -21.65 -5.23 5.74
C VAL A 104 -22.54 -6.36 6.23
#